data_AF-A0A1Y1X0C1-F1
#
_entry.id   AF-A0A1Y1X0C1-F1
#
_cell.length_a   1.000
_cell.length_b   1.000
_cell.length_c   1.000
_cell.angle_alpha   90.00
_cell.angle_beta   90.00
_cell.angle_gamma   90.00
#
_symmetry.space_group_name_H-M   'P 1'
#
loop_
_entity.id
_entity.type
_entity.pdbx_description
1 polymer ?
#
loop_
_entity_poly.entity_id
_entity_poly.type
_entity_poly.pdbx_seq_one_letter_code
_entity_poly.pdbx_strand_id
1 'polypeptide(L)'
;MNKSKKTKEDNDELFLNPQEDLNIVLPGYKCHAYISIFEDAINQLAVLADVVPLGYQGVVKESDNIAKVIKNRRIMESQNDNDKENSNNNNQINSANNMLKIQSERNFIHSLFTKTISELKENKFQSLIRTVIDEYDKKNRYKNTINKANEASELLKDLQSKLFQEKVLLEEETNERNQVIQQLKDTIQEITTLTASEQKYIKKETKANEASVKGMCQKEEAILLEKKHLLQKKIEQEQTAHERIVEFLERQRGELEKQIEEWMQKYEHDIESKCQQIQDVQSQLEQDTEEFETLIQKYEELETLVQDDREQQQQLEYQQKLNELRNEASRKIQRWWRRIWRNRKGKLKSSKKGKKGKKKGKKGDGKKKATKKKKK
;
A
#
# COMPACT_ATOMS: atom_id res chain seq x y z
N MET A 1 -1.84 -29.14 -74.13
CA MET A 1 -1.90 -29.88 -75.41
C MET A 1 -2.07 -28.89 -76.56
N ASN A 2 -0.99 -28.45 -77.20
CA ASN A 2 -1.09 -27.55 -78.37
C ASN A 2 -0.83 -28.32 -79.67
N LYS A 3 -1.89 -28.56 -80.44
CA LYS A 3 -1.76 -28.88 -81.86
C LYS A 3 -1.40 -27.58 -82.60
N SER A 4 -0.15 -27.43 -83.00
CA SER A 4 0.20 -26.45 -84.04
C SER A 4 0.62 -27.17 -85.33
N LYS A 5 0.34 -26.55 -86.45
CA LYS A 5 0.29 -27.18 -87.77
C LYS A 5 1.70 -27.47 -88.28
N LYS A 6 1.92 -28.67 -88.82
CA LYS A 6 2.95 -28.86 -89.86
C LYS A 6 2.52 -28.02 -91.08
N THR A 7 3.07 -26.82 -91.22
CA THR A 7 3.12 -26.16 -92.52
C THR A 7 4.11 -26.94 -93.38
N LYS A 8 3.59 -27.74 -94.31
CA LYS A 8 4.35 -28.16 -95.50
C LYS A 8 4.58 -26.90 -96.35
N GLU A 9 5.60 -26.13 -95.97
CA GLU A 9 6.39 -25.42 -96.96
C GLU A 9 7.50 -26.37 -97.37
N ASP A 10 7.18 -27.24 -98.34
CA ASP A 10 8.21 -27.91 -99.13
C ASP A 10 8.92 -26.78 -99.90
N ASN A 11 9.92 -26.16 -99.26
CA ASN A 11 10.79 -25.18 -99.90
C ASN A 11 11.71 -25.99 -100.82
N ASP A 12 11.46 -25.91 -102.13
CA ASP A 12 12.52 -26.08 -103.12
C ASP A 12 13.53 -24.94 -102.93
N GLU A 13 14.40 -25.07 -101.93
CA GLU A 13 15.58 -24.22 -101.77
C GLU A 13 16.50 -24.51 -102.96
N LEU A 14 16.33 -23.69 -103.99
CA LEU A 14 17.19 -23.65 -105.17
C LEU A 14 18.61 -23.30 -104.70
N PHE A 15 19.39 -24.34 -104.44
CA PHE A 15 20.75 -24.26 -103.93
C PHE A 15 21.71 -23.86 -105.07
N LEU A 16 21.57 -22.61 -105.52
CA LEU A 16 22.45 -22.00 -106.51
C LEU A 16 23.86 -21.93 -105.92
N ASN A 17 24.82 -22.60 -106.57
CA ASN A 17 26.20 -22.64 -106.14
C ASN A 17 27.01 -21.62 -106.97
N PRO A 18 27.38 -20.45 -106.41
CA PRO A 18 27.89 -19.33 -107.22
C PRO A 18 29.22 -19.59 -107.93
N GLN A 19 29.91 -20.70 -107.65
CA GLN A 19 31.15 -21.06 -108.35
C GLN A 19 30.95 -22.10 -109.47
N GLU A 20 29.90 -22.92 -109.39
CA GLU A 20 29.58 -23.93 -110.41
C GLU A 20 28.62 -23.34 -111.47
N ASP A 21 27.58 -22.62 -111.04
CA ASP A 21 26.57 -22.06 -111.94
C ASP A 21 27.16 -21.00 -112.89
N LEU A 22 28.14 -20.21 -112.42
CA LEU A 22 28.85 -19.22 -113.25
C LEU A 22 29.78 -19.84 -114.32
N ASN A 23 29.97 -21.16 -114.36
CA ASN A 23 30.83 -21.82 -115.36
C ASN A 23 30.06 -22.69 -116.38
N ILE A 24 28.73 -22.64 -116.39
CA ILE A 24 27.90 -23.41 -117.32
C ILE A 24 28.03 -22.84 -118.75
N VAL A 25 28.57 -23.65 -119.67
CA VAL A 25 28.59 -23.35 -121.11
C VAL A 25 27.45 -24.11 -121.80
N LEU A 26 26.50 -23.36 -122.39
CA LEU A 26 25.36 -23.95 -123.08
C LEU A 26 25.75 -24.39 -124.52
N PRO A 27 25.25 -25.56 -125.00
CA PRO A 27 25.38 -25.93 -126.40
C PRO A 27 24.72 -24.89 -127.33
N GLY A 28 25.37 -24.51 -128.42
CA GLY A 28 24.93 -23.40 -129.28
C GLY A 28 23.49 -23.48 -129.81
N TYR A 29 22.96 -24.69 -130.03
CA TYR A 29 21.54 -24.87 -130.42
C TYR A 29 20.57 -24.51 -129.29
N LYS A 30 20.96 -24.72 -128.02
CA LYS A 30 20.19 -24.25 -126.85
C LYS A 30 20.32 -22.74 -126.69
N CYS A 31 21.51 -22.18 -126.91
CA CYS A 31 21.71 -20.71 -126.92
C CYS A 31 20.78 -20.05 -127.94
N HIS A 32 20.70 -20.59 -129.16
CA HIS A 32 19.81 -20.06 -130.20
C HIS A 32 18.32 -20.15 -129.80
N ALA A 33 17.88 -21.27 -129.25
CA ALA A 33 16.51 -21.44 -128.75
C ALA A 33 16.18 -20.44 -127.61
N TYR A 34 17.09 -20.27 -126.65
CA TYR A 34 16.90 -19.30 -125.56
C TYR A 34 16.95 -17.85 -126.02
N ILE A 35 17.80 -17.51 -127.01
CA ILE A 35 17.79 -16.19 -127.65
C ILE A 35 16.42 -15.93 -128.28
N SER A 36 15.87 -16.87 -129.06
CA SER A 36 14.53 -16.71 -129.65
C SER A 36 13.42 -16.54 -128.59
N ILE A 37 13.50 -17.28 -127.47
CA ILE A 37 12.56 -17.15 -126.34
C ILE A 37 12.70 -15.79 -125.65
N PHE A 38 13.91 -15.29 -125.43
CA PHE A 38 14.13 -13.98 -124.81
C PHE A 38 13.80 -12.81 -125.75
N GLU A 39 14.02 -12.96 -127.06
CA GLU A 39 13.60 -11.98 -128.07
C GLU A 39 12.08 -11.91 -128.15
N ASP A 40 11.37 -13.04 -128.13
CA ASP A 40 9.90 -13.07 -128.03
C ASP A 40 9.41 -12.48 -126.69
N ALA A 41 10.05 -12.81 -125.57
CA ALA A 41 9.73 -12.21 -124.27
C ALA A 41 9.96 -10.69 -124.24
N ILE A 42 11.01 -10.18 -124.90
CA ILE A 42 11.23 -8.74 -125.07
C ILE A 42 10.13 -8.11 -125.93
N ASN A 43 9.71 -8.77 -127.02
CA ASN A 43 8.61 -8.30 -127.86
C ASN A 43 7.29 -8.27 -127.08
N GLN A 44 7.00 -9.29 -126.25
CA GLN A 44 5.84 -9.28 -125.35
C GLN A 44 5.95 -8.19 -124.27
N LEU A 45 7.14 -7.93 -123.72
CA LEU A 45 7.41 -6.79 -122.83
C LEU A 45 7.30 -5.44 -123.55
N ALA A 46 7.47 -5.38 -124.87
CA ALA A 46 7.20 -4.18 -125.68
C ALA A 46 5.70 -3.99 -125.90
N VAL A 47 4.93 -5.05 -126.17
CA VAL A 47 3.45 -4.97 -126.22
C VAL A 47 2.88 -4.51 -124.85
N LEU A 48 3.45 -5.00 -123.74
CA LEU A 48 3.12 -4.51 -122.39
C LEU A 48 3.57 -3.06 -122.13
N ALA A 49 4.42 -2.46 -122.98
CA ALA A 49 4.67 -1.02 -122.97
C ALA A 49 3.48 -0.25 -123.51
N ASP A 50 2.95 -0.70 -124.64
CA ASP A 50 1.97 0.01 -125.45
C ASP A 50 0.55 -0.11 -124.88
N VAL A 51 0.25 -1.22 -124.19
CA VAL A 51 -1.00 -1.42 -123.45
C VAL A 51 -1.03 -0.66 -122.11
N VAL A 52 0.14 -0.29 -121.56
CA VAL A 52 0.24 0.52 -120.34
C VAL A 52 0.24 2.00 -120.71
N PRO A 53 -0.76 2.82 -120.27
CA PRO A 53 -0.81 4.22 -120.67
C PRO A 53 0.44 5.01 -120.28
N LEU A 54 1.04 5.69 -121.26
CA LEU A 54 2.19 6.61 -121.12
C LEU A 54 1.90 7.86 -120.23
N GLY A 55 0.76 7.92 -119.55
CA GLY A 55 0.24 9.10 -118.85
C GLY A 55 0.87 9.43 -117.49
N TYR A 56 1.94 8.75 -117.07
CA TYR A 56 2.57 8.96 -115.76
C TYR A 56 4.10 9.14 -115.80
N GLN A 57 4.59 10.06 -116.64
CA GLN A 57 5.85 10.76 -116.37
C GLN A 57 5.66 11.84 -115.27
N GLY A 58 5.29 11.39 -114.07
CA GLY A 58 5.17 12.22 -112.89
C GLY A 58 6.50 12.29 -112.12
N VAL A 59 7.14 13.46 -112.11
CA VAL A 59 8.33 13.71 -111.27
C VAL A 59 7.90 13.72 -109.80
N VAL A 60 8.09 12.61 -109.10
CA VAL A 60 7.92 12.53 -107.64
C VAL A 60 9.10 13.23 -106.98
N LYS A 61 8.87 14.44 -106.45
CA LYS A 61 9.86 15.12 -105.60
C LYS A 61 9.96 14.41 -104.25
N GLU A 62 11.18 14.26 -103.75
CA GLU A 62 11.51 13.51 -102.52
C GLU A 62 10.99 14.13 -101.20
N SER A 63 10.23 15.22 -101.25
CA SER A 63 9.78 16.00 -100.07
C SER A 63 8.75 15.30 -99.16
N ASP A 64 8.04 14.30 -99.67
CA ASP A 64 6.75 13.90 -99.08
C ASP A 64 6.84 12.79 -98.01
N ASN A 65 8.01 12.16 -97.84
CA ASN A 65 8.17 11.09 -96.86
C ASN A 65 8.09 11.61 -95.41
N ILE A 66 8.60 12.81 -95.14
CA ILE A 66 8.50 13.45 -93.82
C ILE A 66 7.04 13.88 -93.54
N ALA A 67 6.35 14.44 -94.54
CA ALA A 67 4.95 14.84 -94.42
C ALA A 67 4.01 13.66 -94.10
N LYS A 68 4.25 12.49 -94.73
CA LYS A 68 3.47 11.25 -94.46
C LYS A 68 3.65 10.74 -93.03
N VAL A 69 4.88 10.76 -92.50
CA VAL A 69 5.15 10.34 -91.10
C VAL A 69 4.46 11.29 -90.10
N ILE A 70 4.48 12.60 -90.35
CA ILE A 70 3.78 13.58 -89.49
C ILE A 70 2.26 13.40 -89.57
N LYS A 71 1.69 13.16 -90.76
CA LYS A 71 0.24 12.93 -90.93
C LYS A 71 -0.21 11.65 -90.21
N ASN A 72 0.54 10.56 -90.32
CA ASN A 72 0.23 9.31 -89.62
C ASN A 72 0.34 9.43 -88.09
N ARG A 73 1.29 10.23 -87.58
CA ARG A 73 1.42 10.50 -86.14
C ARG A 73 0.21 11.27 -85.58
N ARG A 74 -0.30 12.24 -86.34
CA ARG A 74 -1.48 13.05 -85.96
C ARG A 74 -2.81 12.27 -86.06
N ILE A 75 -2.88 11.21 -86.87
CA ILE A 75 -4.07 10.34 -86.99
C ILE A 75 -4.23 9.43 -85.76
N MET A 76 -3.13 9.00 -85.13
CA MET A 76 -3.18 8.22 -83.86
C MET A 76 -3.74 9.02 -82.67
N GLU A 77 -3.79 10.35 -82.76
CA GLU A 77 -4.31 11.25 -81.71
C GLU A 77 -5.77 11.70 -81.98
N SER A 78 -6.39 11.26 -83.09
CA SER A 78 -7.65 11.80 -83.59
C SER A 78 -8.61 10.70 -84.07
N GLN A 79 -9.17 9.92 -83.14
CA GLN A 79 -10.29 9.04 -83.43
C GLN A 79 -11.60 9.83 -83.56
N ASN A 80 -11.98 10.19 -84.79
CA ASN A 80 -13.31 9.99 -85.39
C ASN A 80 -13.45 10.77 -86.71
N ASP A 81 -14.30 10.23 -87.59
CA ASP A 81 -14.93 10.90 -88.74
C ASP A 81 -14.03 11.51 -89.83
N ASN A 82 -13.42 10.67 -90.71
CA ASN A 82 -13.14 11.02 -92.12
C ASN A 82 -12.72 9.86 -93.07
N ASP A 83 -13.36 8.69 -92.96
CA ASP A 83 -12.89 7.47 -93.66
C ASP A 83 -13.19 7.37 -95.17
N LYS A 84 -14.06 8.23 -95.73
CA LYS A 84 -14.50 8.08 -97.15
C LYS A 84 -13.59 8.78 -98.18
N GLU A 85 -13.10 10.00 -97.91
CA GLU A 85 -12.19 10.69 -98.87
C GLU A 85 -10.77 10.11 -98.85
N ASN A 86 -10.30 9.64 -97.69
CA ASN A 86 -8.95 9.12 -97.52
C ASN A 86 -8.74 7.77 -98.25
N SER A 87 -9.82 6.99 -98.42
CA SER A 87 -9.79 5.68 -99.11
C SER A 87 -9.56 5.84 -100.62
N ASN A 88 -10.25 6.77 -101.29
CA ASN A 88 -10.06 7.03 -102.72
C ASN A 88 -8.63 7.52 -103.04
N ASN A 89 -8.12 8.48 -102.25
CA ASN A 89 -6.76 8.99 -102.46
C ASN A 89 -5.69 7.91 -102.23
N ASN A 90 -5.82 7.08 -101.19
CA ASN A 90 -4.88 5.97 -100.96
C ASN A 90 -4.93 4.93 -102.09
N ASN A 91 -6.11 4.60 -102.60
CA ASN A 91 -6.23 3.67 -103.73
C ASN A 91 -5.60 4.24 -105.02
N GLN A 92 -5.77 5.53 -105.29
CA GLN A 92 -5.17 6.19 -106.45
C GLN A 92 -3.63 6.30 -106.33
N ILE A 93 -3.11 6.61 -105.14
CA ILE A 93 -1.66 6.64 -104.85
C ILE A 93 -1.05 5.24 -104.94
N ASN A 94 -1.72 4.22 -104.40
CA ASN A 94 -1.25 2.83 -104.49
C ASN A 94 -1.27 2.32 -105.93
N SER A 95 -2.29 2.67 -106.73
CA SER A 95 -2.34 2.36 -108.16
C SER A 95 -1.18 3.01 -108.92
N ALA A 96 -0.89 4.29 -108.68
CA ALA A 96 0.24 5.00 -109.29
C ALA A 96 1.61 4.42 -108.89
N ASN A 97 1.80 4.10 -107.60
CA ASN A 97 3.03 3.47 -107.11
C ASN A 97 3.23 2.06 -107.70
N ASN A 98 2.16 1.27 -107.80
CA ASN A 98 2.20 -0.04 -108.46
C ASN A 98 2.53 0.11 -109.95
N MET A 99 1.99 1.13 -110.64
CA MET A 99 2.30 1.41 -112.04
C MET A 99 3.78 1.77 -112.24
N LEU A 100 4.32 2.67 -111.42
CA LEU A 100 5.75 3.05 -111.46
C LEU A 100 6.65 1.84 -111.16
N LYS A 101 6.25 0.97 -110.22
CA LYS A 101 6.94 -0.28 -109.92
C LYS A 101 6.91 -1.24 -111.10
N ILE A 102 5.75 -1.46 -111.72
CA ILE A 102 5.61 -2.32 -112.92
C ILE A 102 6.49 -1.79 -114.06
N GLN A 103 6.52 -0.47 -114.28
CA GLN A 103 7.39 0.12 -115.31
C GLN A 103 8.89 -0.06 -114.98
N SER A 104 9.31 0.09 -113.73
CA SER A 104 10.71 -0.10 -113.33
C SER A 104 11.14 -1.58 -113.41
N GLU A 105 10.28 -2.50 -112.96
CA GLU A 105 10.51 -3.96 -113.07
C GLU A 105 10.53 -4.41 -114.53
N ARG A 106 9.60 -3.92 -115.36
CA ARG A 106 9.59 -4.16 -116.82
C ARG A 106 10.90 -3.68 -117.48
N ASN A 107 11.33 -2.46 -117.18
CA ASN A 107 12.57 -1.90 -117.74
C ASN A 107 13.82 -2.67 -117.25
N PHE A 108 13.82 -3.13 -116.00
CA PHE A 108 14.86 -3.98 -115.44
C PHE A 108 14.93 -5.34 -116.17
N ILE A 109 13.80 -6.03 -116.31
CA ILE A 109 13.71 -7.33 -117.01
C ILE A 109 14.10 -7.18 -118.50
N HIS A 110 13.62 -6.13 -119.18
CA HIS A 110 14.02 -5.82 -120.55
C HIS A 110 15.54 -5.60 -120.67
N SER A 111 16.14 -4.82 -119.75
CA SER A 111 17.60 -4.63 -119.72
C SER A 111 18.35 -5.94 -119.45
N LEU A 112 17.82 -6.78 -118.56
CA LEU A 112 18.39 -8.08 -118.21
C LEU A 112 18.36 -9.02 -119.41
N PHE A 113 17.21 -9.27 -120.02
CA PHE A 113 17.09 -10.13 -121.20
C PHE A 113 17.93 -9.60 -122.38
N THR A 114 18.01 -8.28 -122.59
CA THR A 114 18.89 -7.71 -123.63
C THR A 114 20.36 -8.05 -123.39
N LYS A 115 20.82 -7.96 -122.13
CA LYS A 115 22.18 -8.36 -121.73
C LYS A 115 22.39 -9.86 -121.88
N THR A 116 21.44 -10.67 -121.41
CA THR A 116 21.52 -12.14 -121.48
C THR A 116 21.51 -12.64 -122.93
N ILE A 117 20.71 -12.07 -123.85
CA ILE A 117 20.77 -12.37 -125.28
C ILE A 117 22.16 -12.03 -125.86
N SER A 118 22.74 -10.90 -125.44
CA SER A 118 24.07 -10.48 -125.90
C SER A 118 25.16 -11.44 -125.40
N GLU A 119 25.10 -11.85 -124.14
CA GLU A 119 26.00 -12.86 -123.56
C GLU A 119 25.81 -14.25 -124.19
N LEU A 120 24.57 -14.65 -124.52
CA LEU A 120 24.26 -15.95 -125.13
C LEU A 120 24.79 -16.08 -126.56
N LYS A 121 24.97 -14.96 -127.28
CA LYS A 121 25.70 -14.92 -128.57
C LYS A 121 27.18 -15.28 -128.40
N GLU A 122 27.73 -15.14 -127.20
CA GLU A 122 29.06 -15.64 -126.79
C GLU A 122 29.00 -16.98 -126.00
N ASN A 123 27.84 -17.65 -125.96
CA ASN A 123 27.56 -18.85 -125.15
C ASN A 123 27.71 -18.67 -123.62
N LYS A 124 27.48 -17.47 -123.09
CA LYS A 124 27.50 -17.13 -121.65
C LYS A 124 26.13 -16.58 -121.21
N PHE A 125 25.85 -16.53 -119.91
CA PHE A 125 24.61 -15.94 -119.37
C PHE A 125 24.77 -15.47 -117.90
N GLN A 126 25.94 -14.92 -117.61
CA GLN A 126 26.40 -14.54 -116.26
C GLN A 126 25.54 -13.44 -115.63
N SER A 127 25.04 -12.50 -116.44
CA SER A 127 24.10 -11.46 -116.02
C SER A 127 22.87 -12.05 -115.32
N LEU A 128 22.24 -13.04 -115.95
CA LEU A 128 21.04 -13.68 -115.44
C LEU A 128 21.31 -14.41 -114.12
N ILE A 129 22.33 -15.27 -114.09
CA ILE A 129 22.73 -16.03 -112.89
C ILE A 129 22.96 -15.08 -111.71
N ARG A 130 23.76 -14.02 -111.91
CA ARG A 130 24.08 -13.05 -110.86
C ARG A 130 22.84 -12.32 -110.35
N THR A 131 21.95 -11.86 -111.23
CA THR A 131 20.71 -11.21 -110.80
C THR A 131 19.75 -12.13 -110.05
N VAL A 132 19.70 -13.42 -110.40
CA VAL A 132 18.88 -14.41 -109.67
C VAL A 132 19.45 -14.65 -108.27
N ILE A 133 20.78 -14.77 -108.14
CA ILE A 133 21.46 -14.86 -106.84
C ILE A 133 21.19 -13.60 -106.01
N ASP A 134 21.41 -12.40 -106.57
CA ASP A 134 21.22 -11.13 -105.86
C ASP A 134 19.75 -10.94 -105.39
N GLU A 135 18.75 -11.31 -106.19
CA GLU A 135 17.33 -11.26 -105.79
C GLU A 135 16.94 -12.36 -104.78
N TYR A 136 17.56 -13.55 -104.85
CA TYR A 136 17.36 -14.59 -103.83
C TYR A 136 17.92 -14.16 -102.46
N ASP A 137 19.14 -13.61 -102.46
CA ASP A 137 19.79 -13.05 -101.28
C ASP A 137 18.96 -11.93 -100.65
N LYS A 138 18.45 -11.02 -101.49
CA LYS A 138 17.56 -9.92 -101.11
C LYS A 138 16.22 -10.43 -100.54
N LYS A 139 15.59 -11.43 -101.17
CA LYS A 139 14.39 -12.10 -100.64
C LYS A 139 14.65 -12.72 -99.26
N ASN A 140 15.78 -13.39 -99.07
CA ASN A 140 16.16 -13.98 -97.79
C ASN A 140 16.44 -12.92 -96.71
N ARG A 141 17.10 -11.81 -97.04
CA ARG A 141 17.27 -10.65 -96.13
C ARG A 141 15.93 -10.08 -95.68
N TYR A 142 14.95 -9.94 -96.58
CA TYR A 142 13.59 -9.52 -96.21
C TYR A 142 12.89 -10.56 -95.33
N LYS A 143 12.92 -11.86 -95.68
CA LYS A 143 12.33 -12.95 -94.87
C LYS A 143 12.90 -12.95 -93.45
N ASN A 144 14.22 -12.85 -93.30
CA ASN A 144 14.90 -12.79 -92.00
C ASN A 144 14.56 -11.52 -91.21
N THR A 145 14.35 -10.38 -91.87
CA THR A 145 13.95 -9.13 -91.22
C THR A 145 12.51 -9.20 -90.72
N ILE A 146 11.61 -9.78 -91.53
CA ILE A 146 10.20 -10.01 -91.16
C ILE A 146 10.11 -10.99 -89.98
N ASN A 147 10.86 -12.09 -90.00
CA ASN A 147 10.88 -13.05 -88.90
C ASN A 147 11.32 -12.40 -87.58
N LYS A 148 12.44 -11.64 -87.59
CA LYS A 148 12.90 -10.89 -86.41
C LYS A 148 11.89 -9.85 -85.91
N ALA A 149 11.17 -9.18 -86.82
CA ALA A 149 10.11 -8.24 -86.45
C ALA A 149 8.91 -8.95 -85.81
N ASN A 150 8.53 -10.12 -86.33
CA ASN A 150 7.47 -10.95 -85.75
C ASN A 150 7.86 -11.48 -84.36
N GLU A 151 9.07 -12.04 -84.21
CA GLU A 151 9.63 -12.49 -82.92
C GLU A 151 9.65 -11.35 -81.88
N ALA A 152 10.10 -10.15 -82.28
CA ALA A 152 10.08 -8.97 -81.42
C ALA A 152 8.66 -8.53 -81.05
N SER A 153 7.70 -8.66 -81.98
CA SER A 153 6.29 -8.34 -81.72
C SER A 153 5.61 -9.36 -80.80
N GLU A 154 5.96 -10.64 -80.89
CA GLU A 154 5.48 -11.68 -79.98
C GLU A 154 6.06 -11.48 -78.56
N LEU A 155 7.36 -11.20 -78.46
CA LEU A 155 8.02 -10.88 -77.20
C LEU A 155 7.42 -9.61 -76.55
N LEU A 156 7.17 -8.55 -77.34
CA LEU A 156 6.51 -7.35 -76.84
C LEU A 156 5.13 -7.66 -76.25
N LYS A 157 4.34 -8.51 -76.93
CA LYS A 157 3.00 -8.90 -76.48
C LYS A 157 3.04 -9.74 -75.20
N ASP A 158 3.99 -10.67 -75.09
CA ASP A 158 4.21 -11.46 -73.88
C ASP A 158 4.65 -10.58 -72.69
N LEU A 159 5.59 -9.65 -72.90
CA LEU A 159 6.02 -8.68 -71.89
C LEU A 159 4.87 -7.74 -71.47
N GLN A 160 4.05 -7.28 -72.40
CA GLN A 160 2.83 -6.51 -72.08
C GLN A 160 1.83 -7.31 -71.25
N SER A 161 1.62 -8.59 -71.58
CA SER A 161 0.74 -9.48 -70.80
C SER A 161 1.28 -9.71 -69.38
N LYS A 162 2.58 -9.94 -69.22
CA LYS A 162 3.23 -10.11 -67.92
C LYS A 162 3.15 -8.84 -67.07
N LEU A 163 3.44 -7.69 -67.68
CA LEU A 163 3.34 -6.39 -67.01
C LEU A 163 1.89 -6.07 -66.59
N PHE A 164 0.89 -6.47 -67.37
CA PHE A 164 -0.51 -6.35 -66.98
C PHE A 164 -0.87 -7.28 -65.81
N GLN A 165 -0.46 -8.55 -65.85
CA GLN A 165 -0.67 -9.50 -64.76
C GLN A 165 -0.03 -9.04 -63.46
N GLU A 166 1.22 -8.58 -63.50
CA GLU A 166 1.94 -8.04 -62.33
C GLU A 166 1.20 -6.84 -61.70
N LYS A 167 0.65 -5.94 -62.54
CA LYS A 167 -0.16 -4.82 -62.04
C LYS A 167 -1.42 -5.27 -61.31
N VAL A 168 -2.12 -6.27 -61.84
CA VAL A 168 -3.33 -6.82 -61.19
C VAL A 168 -2.97 -7.45 -59.85
N LEU A 169 -1.91 -8.28 -59.80
CA LEU A 169 -1.45 -8.91 -58.56
C LEU A 169 -1.03 -7.88 -57.50
N LEU A 170 -0.34 -6.80 -57.88
CA LEU A 170 0.02 -5.72 -56.97
C LEU A 170 -1.21 -4.93 -56.47
N GLU A 171 -2.25 -4.77 -57.30
CA GLU A 171 -3.50 -4.13 -56.92
C GLU A 171 -4.32 -5.02 -55.96
N GLU A 172 -4.39 -6.32 -56.23
CA GLU A 172 -4.98 -7.34 -55.34
C GLU A 172 -4.27 -7.37 -53.98
N GLU A 173 -2.94 -7.48 -53.94
CA GLU A 173 -2.18 -7.47 -52.69
C GLU A 173 -2.35 -6.14 -51.93
N THR A 174 -2.39 -5.00 -52.63
CA THR A 174 -2.65 -3.70 -52.01
C THR A 174 -4.04 -3.65 -51.37
N ASN A 175 -5.04 -4.22 -52.03
CA ASN A 175 -6.42 -4.30 -51.51
C ASN A 175 -6.52 -5.24 -50.30
N GLU A 176 -5.87 -6.40 -50.33
CA GLU A 176 -5.80 -7.33 -49.18
C GLU A 176 -5.13 -6.66 -47.96
N ARG A 177 -3.96 -6.04 -48.17
CA ARG A 177 -3.25 -5.29 -47.10
C ARG A 177 -4.11 -4.16 -46.54
N ASN A 178 -4.86 -3.45 -47.37
CA ASN A 178 -5.79 -2.40 -46.92
C ASN A 178 -6.95 -2.97 -46.09
N GLN A 179 -7.49 -4.15 -46.44
CA GLN A 179 -8.51 -4.82 -45.62
C GLN A 179 -7.97 -5.23 -44.24
N VAL A 180 -6.77 -5.79 -44.19
CA VAL A 180 -6.11 -6.14 -42.91
C VAL A 180 -5.87 -4.88 -42.07
N ILE A 181 -5.41 -3.78 -42.68
CA ILE A 181 -5.26 -2.48 -41.98
C ILE A 181 -6.59 -1.99 -41.41
N GLN A 182 -7.71 -2.18 -42.11
CA GLN A 182 -9.03 -1.79 -41.59
C GLN A 182 -9.46 -2.66 -40.41
N GLN A 183 -9.34 -3.98 -40.51
CA GLN A 183 -9.63 -4.90 -39.40
C GLN A 183 -8.78 -4.61 -38.15
N LEU A 184 -7.50 -4.27 -38.34
CA LEU A 184 -6.63 -3.86 -37.24
C LEU A 184 -7.03 -2.52 -36.62
N LYS A 185 -7.54 -1.56 -37.40
CA LYS A 185 -8.10 -0.31 -36.85
C LYS A 185 -9.38 -0.58 -36.04
N ASP A 186 -10.27 -1.39 -36.58
CA ASP A 186 -11.56 -1.69 -35.94
C ASP A 186 -11.35 -2.42 -34.61
N THR A 187 -10.45 -3.41 -34.56
CA THR A 187 -10.08 -4.12 -33.31
C THR A 187 -9.36 -3.22 -32.30
N ILE A 188 -8.47 -2.31 -32.73
CA ILE A 188 -7.88 -1.30 -31.84
C ILE A 188 -8.95 -0.38 -31.25
N GLN A 189 -9.94 0.04 -32.06
CA GLN A 189 -11.03 0.89 -31.60
C GLN A 189 -11.97 0.15 -30.64
N GLU A 190 -12.29 -1.12 -30.91
CA GLU A 190 -13.07 -1.98 -30.02
C GLU A 190 -12.38 -2.14 -28.65
N ILE A 191 -11.10 -2.56 -28.64
CA ILE A 191 -10.31 -2.69 -27.40
C ILE A 191 -10.26 -1.35 -26.65
N THR A 192 -10.03 -0.25 -27.34
CA THR A 192 -9.97 1.10 -26.72
C THR A 192 -11.30 1.48 -26.07
N THR A 193 -12.44 1.21 -26.73
CA THR A 193 -13.76 1.54 -26.16
C THR A 193 -14.13 0.60 -25.01
N LEU A 194 -13.84 -0.70 -25.12
CA LEU A 194 -14.06 -1.69 -24.07
C LEU A 194 -13.24 -1.35 -22.83
N THR A 195 -11.92 -1.21 -22.94
CA THR A 195 -11.04 -0.85 -21.82
C THR A 195 -11.41 0.50 -21.19
N ALA A 196 -11.83 1.50 -21.98
CA ALA A 196 -12.32 2.76 -21.43
C ALA A 196 -13.63 2.61 -20.64
N SER A 197 -14.50 1.65 -21.01
CA SER A 197 -15.72 1.32 -20.26
C SER A 197 -15.44 0.53 -18.98
N GLU A 198 -14.55 -0.46 -19.05
CA GLU A 198 -14.08 -1.26 -17.91
C GLU A 198 -13.40 -0.39 -16.86
N GLN A 199 -12.50 0.51 -17.28
CA GLN A 199 -11.87 1.47 -16.36
C GLN A 199 -12.89 2.37 -15.65
N LYS A 200 -13.98 2.78 -16.33
CA LYS A 200 -15.07 3.55 -15.70
C LYS A 200 -15.86 2.70 -14.72
N TYR A 201 -16.14 1.44 -15.07
CA TYR A 201 -16.82 0.49 -14.18
C TYR A 201 -15.99 0.23 -12.92
N ILE A 202 -14.72 -0.18 -13.05
CA ILE A 202 -13.80 -0.46 -11.93
C ILE A 202 -13.65 0.78 -11.02
N LYS A 203 -13.51 1.99 -11.59
CA LYS A 203 -13.45 3.23 -10.79
C LYS A 203 -14.74 3.52 -10.01
N LYS A 204 -15.90 3.17 -10.56
CA LYS A 204 -17.20 3.34 -9.88
C LYS A 204 -17.40 2.28 -8.79
N GLU A 205 -17.04 1.03 -9.08
CA GLU A 205 -17.12 -0.11 -8.16
C GLU A 205 -16.18 0.06 -6.96
N THR A 206 -14.90 0.35 -7.20
CA THR A 206 -13.92 0.62 -6.13
C THR A 206 -14.34 1.77 -5.23
N LYS A 207 -14.81 2.89 -5.80
CA LYS A 207 -15.31 4.04 -5.03
C LYS A 207 -16.58 3.70 -4.23
N ALA A 208 -17.49 2.87 -4.77
CA ALA A 208 -18.68 2.43 -4.06
C ALA A 208 -18.33 1.47 -2.90
N ASN A 209 -17.38 0.56 -3.13
CA ASN A 209 -16.87 -0.35 -2.11
C ASN A 209 -16.13 0.42 -0.99
N GLU A 210 -15.25 1.36 -1.33
CA GLU A 210 -14.58 2.25 -0.37
C GLU A 210 -15.59 3.01 0.50
N ALA A 211 -16.62 3.61 -0.11
CA ALA A 211 -17.67 4.31 0.62
C ALA A 211 -18.48 3.38 1.55
N SER A 212 -18.78 2.15 1.10
CA SER A 212 -19.47 1.14 1.88
C SER A 212 -18.65 0.70 3.10
N VAL A 213 -17.40 0.28 2.88
CA VAL A 213 -16.46 -0.15 3.92
C VAL A 213 -16.23 0.98 4.93
N LYS A 214 -15.96 2.21 4.45
CA LYS A 214 -15.80 3.39 5.31
C LYS A 214 -17.04 3.64 6.16
N GLY A 215 -18.23 3.52 5.57
CA GLY A 215 -19.50 3.65 6.30
C GLY A 215 -19.75 2.56 7.34
N MET A 216 -19.24 1.34 7.13
CA MET A 216 -19.27 0.27 8.15
C MET A 216 -18.29 0.56 9.28
N CYS A 217 -17.03 0.87 8.96
CA CYS A 217 -16.00 1.20 9.95
C CYS A 217 -16.40 2.40 10.82
N GLN A 218 -16.98 3.46 10.23
CA GLN A 218 -17.46 4.63 10.98
C GLN A 218 -18.60 4.30 11.95
N LYS A 219 -19.50 3.35 11.60
CA LYS A 219 -20.56 2.90 12.51
C LYS A 219 -19.99 2.08 13.66
N GLU A 220 -19.05 1.18 13.38
CA GLU A 220 -18.39 0.37 14.41
C GLU A 220 -17.55 1.23 15.35
N GLU A 221 -16.79 2.19 14.82
CA GLU A 221 -16.05 3.20 15.59
C GLU A 221 -16.99 4.01 16.50
N ALA A 222 -18.14 4.48 15.99
CA ALA A 222 -19.12 5.20 16.80
C ALA A 222 -19.67 4.35 17.96
N ILE A 223 -20.00 3.08 17.72
CA ILE A 223 -20.46 2.14 18.76
C ILE A 223 -19.36 1.90 19.81
N LEU A 224 -18.09 1.77 19.39
CA LEU A 224 -16.96 1.59 20.30
C LEU A 224 -16.68 2.86 21.12
N LEU A 225 -16.83 4.05 20.54
CA LEU A 225 -16.71 5.34 21.24
C LEU A 225 -17.84 5.53 22.27
N GLU A 226 -19.09 5.19 21.93
CA GLU A 226 -20.21 5.22 22.87
C GLU A 226 -19.99 4.24 24.03
N LYS A 227 -19.56 3.01 23.74
CA LYS A 227 -19.20 2.01 24.75
C LYS A 227 -18.05 2.48 25.65
N LYS A 228 -17.02 3.11 25.08
CA LYS A 228 -15.92 3.74 25.84
C LYS A 228 -16.45 4.81 26.79
N HIS A 229 -17.28 5.73 26.30
CA HIS A 229 -17.87 6.80 27.12
C HIS A 229 -18.76 6.24 28.25
N LEU A 230 -19.56 5.20 27.98
CA LEU A 230 -20.37 4.54 28.99
C LEU A 230 -19.52 3.85 30.07
N LEU A 231 -18.40 3.23 29.69
CA LEU A 231 -17.44 2.65 30.65
C LEU A 231 -16.71 3.73 31.47
N GLN A 232 -16.31 4.84 30.83
CA GLN A 232 -15.71 6.00 31.50
C GLN A 232 -16.63 6.52 32.61
N LYS A 233 -17.90 6.76 32.28
CA LYS A 233 -18.93 7.20 33.24
C LYS A 233 -19.16 6.21 34.39
N LYS A 234 -19.08 4.90 34.13
CA LYS A 234 -19.16 3.88 35.19
C LYS A 234 -17.96 3.96 36.14
N ILE A 235 -16.76 4.14 35.61
CA ILE A 235 -15.55 4.30 36.43
C ILE A 235 -15.66 5.54 37.33
N GLU A 236 -16.10 6.68 36.79
CA GLU A 236 -16.34 7.91 37.55
C GLU A 236 -17.39 7.73 38.66
N GLN A 237 -18.45 6.97 38.39
CA GLN A 237 -19.49 6.62 39.37
C GLN A 237 -18.95 5.72 40.49
N GLU A 238 -18.19 4.69 40.16
CA GLU A 238 -17.55 3.81 41.15
C GLU A 238 -16.51 4.55 41.99
N GLN A 239 -15.72 5.46 41.39
CA GLN A 239 -14.79 6.34 42.11
C GLN A 239 -15.53 7.23 43.11
N THR A 240 -16.59 7.92 42.67
CA THR A 240 -17.42 8.77 43.55
C THR A 240 -18.08 7.96 44.67
N ALA A 241 -18.51 6.72 44.39
CA ALA A 241 -19.09 5.84 45.39
C ALA A 241 -18.04 5.38 46.42
N HIS A 242 -16.84 5.02 45.95
CA HIS A 242 -15.71 4.65 46.79
C HIS A 242 -15.28 5.80 47.71
N GLU A 243 -15.10 7.00 47.18
CA GLU A 243 -14.78 8.21 47.95
C GLU A 243 -15.78 8.44 49.08
N ARG A 244 -17.09 8.39 48.79
CA ARG A 244 -18.14 8.53 49.81
C ARG A 244 -18.13 7.43 50.87
N ILE A 245 -17.79 6.19 50.50
CA ILE A 245 -17.66 5.08 51.44
C ILE A 245 -16.43 5.30 52.35
N VAL A 246 -15.31 5.75 51.80
CA VAL A 246 -14.10 6.10 52.57
C VAL A 246 -14.41 7.25 53.53
N GLU A 247 -14.99 8.36 53.06
CA GLU A 247 -15.42 9.48 53.93
C GLU A 247 -16.38 9.05 55.03
N PHE A 248 -17.29 8.09 54.75
CA PHE A 248 -18.19 7.54 55.76
C PHE A 248 -17.43 6.75 56.82
N LEU A 249 -16.54 5.85 56.41
CA LEU A 249 -15.74 5.01 57.30
C LEU A 249 -14.75 5.84 58.13
N GLU A 250 -14.09 6.85 57.55
CA GLU A 250 -13.19 7.75 58.28
C GLU A 250 -13.93 8.56 59.34
N ARG A 251 -15.14 9.05 59.05
CA ARG A 251 -15.98 9.76 60.02
C ARG A 251 -16.39 8.84 61.17
N GLN A 252 -16.85 7.62 60.87
CA GLN A 252 -17.18 6.62 61.89
C GLN A 252 -15.96 6.20 62.72
N ARG A 253 -14.78 6.07 62.10
CA ARG A 253 -13.52 5.80 62.81
C ARG A 253 -13.18 6.94 63.78
N GLY A 254 -13.28 8.19 63.33
CA GLY A 254 -13.04 9.37 64.17
C GLY A 254 -14.07 9.56 65.29
N GLU A 255 -15.32 9.12 65.11
CA GLU A 255 -16.33 9.08 66.18
C GLU A 255 -15.96 8.03 67.25
N LEU A 256 -15.50 6.85 66.84
CA LEU A 256 -15.05 5.81 67.76
C LEU A 256 -13.73 6.17 68.46
N GLU A 257 -12.77 6.78 67.76
CA GLU A 257 -11.51 7.30 68.32
C GLU A 257 -11.80 8.31 69.45
N LYS A 258 -12.71 9.27 69.23
CA LYS A 258 -13.14 10.22 70.27
C LYS A 258 -13.82 9.54 71.46
N GLN A 259 -14.68 8.54 71.22
CA GLN A 259 -15.28 7.79 72.33
C GLN A 259 -14.22 7.07 73.16
N ILE A 260 -13.21 6.48 72.53
CA ILE A 260 -12.08 5.84 73.21
C ILE A 260 -11.31 6.88 74.05
N GLU A 261 -10.99 8.05 73.49
CA GLU A 261 -10.35 9.15 74.22
C GLU A 261 -11.17 9.60 75.44
N GLU A 262 -12.49 9.80 75.28
CA GLU A 262 -13.39 10.15 76.40
C GLU A 262 -13.44 9.07 77.49
N TRP A 263 -13.44 7.78 77.12
CA TRP A 263 -13.43 6.68 78.08
C TRP A 263 -12.08 6.54 78.78
N MET A 264 -10.97 6.78 78.08
CA MET A 264 -9.63 6.83 78.67
C MET A 264 -9.51 7.97 79.70
N GLN A 265 -9.93 9.18 79.34
CA GLN A 265 -9.89 10.33 80.26
C GLN A 265 -10.75 10.11 81.51
N LYS A 266 -11.94 9.50 81.36
CA LYS A 266 -12.80 9.13 82.51
C LYS A 266 -12.10 8.09 83.40
N TYR A 267 -11.49 7.08 82.80
CA TYR A 267 -10.79 6.02 83.53
C TYR A 267 -9.55 6.54 84.27
N GLU A 268 -8.76 7.41 83.63
CA GLU A 268 -7.63 8.10 84.25
C GLU A 268 -8.09 8.96 85.44
N HIS A 269 -9.15 9.76 85.26
CA HIS A 269 -9.71 10.59 86.34
C HIS A 269 -10.28 9.76 87.51
N ASP A 270 -10.98 8.66 87.22
CA ASP A 270 -11.50 7.75 88.24
C ASP A 270 -10.36 7.05 89.00
N ILE A 271 -9.28 6.67 88.31
CA ILE A 271 -8.06 6.15 88.96
C ILE A 271 -7.41 7.23 89.83
N GLU A 272 -7.20 8.44 89.34
CA GLU A 272 -6.62 9.54 90.13
C GLU A 272 -7.45 9.82 91.38
N SER A 273 -8.77 9.91 91.24
CA SER A 273 -9.69 10.12 92.36
C SER A 273 -9.64 8.97 93.38
N LYS A 274 -9.50 7.71 92.92
CA LYS A 274 -9.36 6.55 93.81
C LYS A 274 -8.00 6.46 94.48
N CYS A 275 -6.93 6.82 93.79
CA CYS A 275 -5.59 6.94 94.36
C CYS A 275 -5.55 8.04 95.44
N GLN A 276 -6.18 9.20 95.19
CA GLN A 276 -6.34 10.26 96.18
C GLN A 276 -7.14 9.78 97.40
N GLN A 277 -8.30 9.12 97.21
CA GLN A 277 -9.07 8.54 98.31
C GLN A 277 -8.28 7.52 99.14
N ILE A 278 -7.44 6.69 98.50
CA ILE A 278 -6.55 5.75 99.20
C ILE A 278 -5.49 6.52 99.99
N GLN A 279 -4.87 7.54 99.39
CA GLN A 279 -3.84 8.36 100.04
C GLN A 279 -4.40 9.15 101.23
N ASP A 280 -5.61 9.70 101.12
CA ASP A 280 -6.29 10.40 102.23
C ASP A 280 -6.56 9.45 103.40
N VAL A 281 -7.07 8.23 103.11
CA VAL A 281 -7.31 7.20 104.14
C VAL A 281 -6.00 6.68 104.75
N GLN A 282 -4.94 6.55 103.97
CA GLN A 282 -3.61 6.20 104.47
C GLN A 282 -3.06 7.30 105.39
N SER A 283 -3.15 8.57 105.00
CA SER A 283 -2.69 9.68 105.83
C SER A 283 -3.53 9.83 107.11
N GLN A 284 -4.84 9.56 107.08
CA GLN A 284 -5.66 9.52 108.28
C GLN A 284 -5.26 8.34 109.19
N LEU A 285 -4.98 7.17 108.64
CA LEU A 285 -4.51 6.02 109.41
C LEU A 285 -3.15 6.28 110.06
N GLU A 286 -2.24 6.96 109.36
CA GLU A 286 -0.94 7.42 109.89
C GLU A 286 -1.15 8.41 111.05
N GLN A 287 -2.00 9.42 110.88
CA GLN A 287 -2.34 10.38 111.94
C GLN A 287 -2.98 9.70 113.15
N ASP A 288 -3.97 8.82 112.94
CA ASP A 288 -4.61 8.06 114.02
C ASP A 288 -3.57 7.19 114.76
N THR A 289 -2.63 6.59 114.03
CA THR A 289 -1.53 5.80 114.60
C THR A 289 -0.58 6.67 115.44
N GLU A 290 -0.17 7.83 114.95
CA GLU A 290 0.62 8.80 115.72
C GLU A 290 -0.13 9.25 116.99
N GLU A 291 -1.43 9.54 116.90
CA GLU A 291 -2.26 9.89 118.06
C GLU A 291 -2.29 8.74 119.09
N PHE A 292 -2.49 7.49 118.65
CA PHE A 292 -2.44 6.31 119.52
C PHE A 292 -1.05 6.12 120.16
N GLU A 293 0.04 6.26 119.41
CA GLU A 293 1.40 6.16 119.95
C GLU A 293 1.68 7.22 121.01
N THR A 294 1.32 8.49 120.77
CA THR A 294 1.47 9.54 121.80
C THR A 294 0.55 9.33 123.00
N LEU A 295 -0.57 8.62 122.84
CA LEU A 295 -1.47 8.29 123.95
C LEU A 295 -0.92 7.12 124.77
N ILE A 296 -0.32 6.10 124.13
CA ILE A 296 0.41 5.02 124.79
C ILE A 296 1.56 5.58 125.62
N GLN A 297 2.39 6.46 125.04
CA GLN A 297 3.47 7.13 125.77
C GLN A 297 2.97 7.86 127.02
N LYS A 298 1.85 8.61 126.91
CA LYS A 298 1.21 9.28 128.08
C LYS A 298 0.66 8.28 129.11
N TYR A 299 0.17 7.12 128.69
CA TYR A 299 -0.26 6.07 129.62
C TYR A 299 0.93 5.44 130.35
N GLU A 300 2.05 5.19 129.67
CA GLU A 300 3.30 4.69 130.28
C GLU A 300 3.91 5.71 131.26
N GLU A 301 3.91 7.01 130.91
CA GLU A 301 4.29 8.12 131.81
C GLU A 301 3.39 8.20 133.06
N LEU A 302 2.08 7.96 132.92
CA LEU A 302 1.16 7.95 134.05
C LEU A 302 1.25 6.67 134.89
N GLU A 303 1.50 5.51 134.27
CA GLU A 303 1.66 4.24 134.98
C GLU A 303 2.95 4.22 135.79
N THR A 304 4.06 4.71 135.24
CA THR A 304 5.32 4.92 135.98
C THR A 304 5.11 5.88 137.15
N LEU A 305 4.42 7.01 136.96
CA LEU A 305 4.11 7.94 138.06
C LEU A 305 3.18 7.34 139.14
N VAL A 306 2.23 6.48 138.77
CA VAL A 306 1.39 5.75 139.73
C VAL A 306 2.18 4.67 140.48
N GLN A 307 3.12 4.00 139.80
CA GLN A 307 4.01 3.03 140.43
C GLN A 307 4.97 3.73 141.40
N ASP A 308 5.55 4.87 141.03
CA ASP A 308 6.35 5.72 141.91
C ASP A 308 5.55 6.16 143.15
N ASP A 309 4.29 6.61 143.00
CA ASP A 309 3.45 6.99 144.14
C ASP A 309 3.10 5.78 145.03
N ARG A 310 2.84 4.61 144.45
CA ARG A 310 2.65 3.35 145.21
C ARG A 310 3.90 2.96 146.00
N GLU A 311 5.08 3.07 145.40
CA GLU A 311 6.34 2.78 146.07
C GLU A 311 6.62 3.80 147.18
N GLN A 312 6.37 5.08 146.95
CA GLN A 312 6.44 6.12 147.97
C GLN A 312 5.46 5.85 149.13
N GLN A 313 4.21 5.48 148.85
CA GLN A 313 3.23 5.11 149.88
C GLN A 313 3.66 3.88 150.69
N GLN A 314 4.18 2.83 150.04
CA GLN A 314 4.70 1.64 150.72
C GLN A 314 5.91 1.96 151.61
N GLN A 315 6.84 2.81 151.14
CA GLN A 315 7.95 3.30 151.94
C GLN A 315 7.43 4.11 153.16
N LEU A 316 6.40 4.94 152.97
CA LEU A 316 5.77 5.73 154.03
C LEU A 316 5.08 4.84 155.08
N GLU A 317 4.31 3.84 154.66
CA GLU A 317 3.72 2.84 155.56
C GLU A 317 4.76 2.04 156.33
N TYR A 318 5.84 1.63 155.66
CA TYR A 318 6.94 0.89 156.28
C TYR A 318 7.61 1.75 157.38
N GLN A 319 7.86 3.03 157.11
CA GLN A 319 8.34 3.97 158.13
C GLN A 319 7.33 4.18 159.27
N GLN A 320 6.03 4.22 158.98
CA GLN A 320 4.99 4.32 160.01
C GLN A 320 4.99 3.08 160.92
N LYS A 321 5.01 1.86 160.37
CA LYS A 321 5.08 0.59 161.15
C LYS A 321 6.36 0.53 162.00
N LEU A 322 7.50 0.99 161.48
CA LEU A 322 8.75 1.13 162.25
C LEU A 322 8.61 2.11 163.42
N ASN A 323 7.94 3.24 163.20
CA ASN A 323 7.66 4.22 164.25
C ASN A 323 6.62 3.72 165.26
N GLU A 324 5.64 2.90 164.85
CA GLU A 324 4.71 2.23 165.75
C GLU A 324 5.41 1.21 166.64
N LEU A 325 6.32 0.39 166.10
CA LEU A 325 7.17 -0.52 166.87
C LEU A 325 8.06 0.24 167.88
N ARG A 326 8.67 1.37 167.47
CA ARG A 326 9.38 2.28 168.39
C ARG A 326 8.46 2.85 169.48
N ASN A 327 7.24 3.23 169.12
CA ASN A 327 6.24 3.73 170.07
C ASN A 327 5.72 2.63 171.02
N GLU A 328 5.59 1.39 170.56
CA GLU A 328 5.28 0.22 171.39
C GLU A 328 6.40 -0.07 172.39
N ALA A 329 7.65 -0.07 171.94
CA ALA A 329 8.82 -0.24 172.80
C ALA A 329 8.85 0.87 173.86
N SER A 330 8.67 2.13 173.46
CA SER A 330 8.53 3.28 174.37
C SER A 330 7.37 3.11 175.36
N ARG A 331 6.18 2.66 174.91
CA ARG A 331 5.03 2.36 175.78
C ARG A 331 5.32 1.21 176.75
N LYS A 332 6.05 0.16 176.36
CA LYS A 332 6.47 -0.96 177.22
C LYS A 332 7.43 -0.47 178.31
N ILE A 333 8.44 0.33 177.96
CA ILE A 333 9.37 1.00 178.89
C ILE A 333 8.60 1.90 179.88
N GLN A 334 7.69 2.76 179.39
CA GLN A 334 6.87 3.62 180.24
C GLN A 334 5.94 2.83 181.19
N ARG A 335 5.37 1.70 180.74
CA ARG A 335 4.52 0.84 181.58
C ARG A 335 5.33 0.14 182.69
N TRP A 336 6.54 -0.31 182.39
CA TRP A 336 7.48 -0.88 183.38
C TRP A 336 7.84 0.16 184.46
N TRP A 337 8.22 1.37 184.05
CA TRP A 337 8.55 2.46 184.98
C TRP A 337 7.38 2.85 185.89
N ARG A 338 6.16 2.99 185.34
CA ARG A 338 4.92 3.26 186.12
C ARG A 338 4.47 2.10 187.02
N ARG A 339 5.06 0.90 186.89
CA ARG A 339 4.81 -0.24 187.79
C ARG A 339 5.78 -0.22 188.98
N ILE A 340 7.05 0.08 188.75
CA ILE A 340 8.05 0.29 189.80
C ILE A 340 7.66 1.43 190.75
N TRP A 341 7.18 2.56 190.20
CA TRP A 341 6.82 3.74 191.00
C TRP A 341 5.67 3.52 192.00
N ARG A 342 4.79 2.53 191.77
CA ARG A 342 3.59 2.30 192.60
C ARG A 342 3.82 1.49 193.89
N ASN A 343 4.93 0.77 194.02
CA ASN A 343 5.15 -0.14 195.15
C ASN A 343 5.88 0.49 196.36
N ARG A 344 5.99 1.83 196.46
CA ARG A 344 6.95 2.49 197.40
C ARG A 344 6.37 3.34 198.55
N LYS A 345 5.04 3.46 198.76
CA LYS A 345 4.44 4.10 199.97
C LYS A 345 3.10 3.46 200.40
N GLY A 346 2.79 3.53 201.70
CA GLY A 346 1.77 2.72 202.37
C GLY A 346 0.63 3.44 203.12
N LYS A 347 0.14 2.77 204.18
CA LYS A 347 -1.16 2.90 204.87
C LYS A 347 -1.49 4.27 205.52
N LEU A 348 -2.77 4.68 205.45
CA LEU A 348 -3.54 5.28 206.56
C LEU A 348 -5.04 4.96 206.42
N LYS A 349 -5.80 4.83 207.53
CA LYS A 349 -7.22 4.39 207.54
C LYS A 349 -8.17 5.51 208.01
N SER A 350 -9.30 5.67 207.31
CA SER A 350 -10.66 5.58 207.89
C SER A 350 -11.72 5.70 206.78
N SER A 351 -12.92 5.13 206.99
CA SER A 351 -14.06 5.19 206.06
C SER A 351 -15.18 6.07 206.69
N LYS A 352 -16.18 6.62 205.98
CA LYS A 352 -16.96 6.01 204.90
C LYS A 352 -17.72 7.07 204.06
N LYS A 353 -17.82 6.85 202.75
CA LYS A 353 -18.78 7.43 201.76
C LYS A 353 -19.07 8.95 201.80
N GLY A 354 -18.39 9.70 200.93
CA GLY A 354 -18.67 11.11 200.58
C GLY A 354 -18.99 11.34 199.09
N LYS A 355 -19.56 12.50 198.75
CA LYS A 355 -20.23 12.84 197.46
C LYS A 355 -19.46 13.98 196.74
N LYS A 356 -19.69 14.14 195.42
CA LYS A 356 -19.68 15.41 194.62
C LYS A 356 -18.37 15.87 193.91
N GLY A 357 -18.53 16.35 192.66
CA GLY A 357 -17.53 17.04 191.79
C GLY A 357 -17.42 16.37 190.40
N LYS A 358 -17.68 16.96 189.21
CA LYS A 358 -17.79 18.32 188.61
C LYS A 358 -16.51 18.88 187.92
N LYS A 359 -16.35 18.61 186.61
CA LYS A 359 -15.66 19.40 185.54
C LYS A 359 -15.83 18.61 184.21
N LYS A 360 -16.14 19.13 183.00
CA LYS A 360 -16.05 20.44 182.29
C LYS A 360 -14.74 20.67 181.48
N GLY A 361 -14.84 20.52 180.15
CA GLY A 361 -13.92 21.10 179.14
C GLY A 361 -13.14 20.10 178.25
N LYS A 362 -12.65 20.44 177.04
CA LYS A 362 -12.85 21.64 176.17
C LYS A 362 -12.08 21.51 174.81
N LYS A 363 -12.69 21.90 173.66
CA LYS A 363 -12.07 22.34 172.35
C LYS A 363 -11.10 21.39 171.61
N GLY A 364 -10.80 21.56 170.30
CA GLY A 364 -11.19 22.56 169.27
C GLY A 364 -11.07 21.96 167.84
N ASP A 365 -11.71 22.49 166.78
CA ASP A 365 -11.49 23.78 166.05
C ASP A 365 -10.51 23.61 164.84
N GLY A 366 -11.00 23.44 163.60
CA GLY A 366 -10.94 24.44 162.50
C GLY A 366 -10.17 23.84 161.30
N LYS A 367 -10.32 24.13 159.99
CA LYS A 367 -10.73 25.29 159.15
C LYS A 367 -11.09 24.77 157.71
N LYS A 368 -12.01 25.36 156.93
CA LYS A 368 -11.80 26.27 155.75
C LYS A 368 -10.77 25.78 154.69
N LYS A 369 -10.93 25.87 153.36
CA LYS A 369 -11.80 26.61 152.39
C LYS A 369 -11.68 25.88 151.02
N ALA A 370 -12.72 25.69 150.20
CA ALA A 370 -13.21 26.58 149.12
C ALA A 370 -12.23 26.97 147.98
N THR A 371 -12.75 26.88 146.75
CA THR A 371 -12.46 27.65 145.48
C THR A 371 -11.51 27.07 144.40
N LYS A 372 -11.64 27.36 143.07
CA LYS A 372 -12.78 27.77 142.17
C LYS A 372 -12.32 27.99 140.70
N LYS A 373 -13.00 27.42 139.67
CA LYS A 373 -12.81 27.67 138.20
C LYS A 373 -11.46 27.14 137.63
N LYS A 374 -11.20 27.04 136.31
CA LYS A 374 -11.71 27.77 135.12
C LYS A 374 -11.39 27.04 133.79
N LYS A 375 -12.21 27.27 132.76
CA LYS A 375 -11.92 27.33 131.29
C LYS A 375 -10.52 26.84 130.80
N LYS A 376 -10.51 26.05 129.73
CA LYS A 376 -10.67 26.61 128.38
C LYS A 376 -11.58 25.74 127.53
#